data_AF-A0A975LDE4-F1
#
_entry.id   AF-A0A975LDE4-F1
#
_cell.length_a   1.000
_cell.length_b   1.000
_cell.length_c   1.000
_cell.angle_alpha   90.00
_cell.angle_beta   90.00
_cell.angle_gamma   90.00
#
_symmetry.space_group_name_H-M   'P 1'
#
loop_
_entity.id
_entity.type
_entity.pdbx_description
1 polymer ?
#
loop_
_entity_poly.entity_id
_entity_poly.type
_entity_poly.pdbx_seq_one_letter_code
_entity_poly.pdbx_strand_id
1 'polypeptide(L)'
;MGGAVAALLVAVSTLVVQVLGVALGLWFFVLFANVPGIVLGVMALTKVPDTDAVERYIRYTWTCTFAYTAFSVVFLLPVMVIASMLLYLGA
;
A
#
# COMPACT_ATOMS: atom_id res chain seq x y z
N MET A 1 8.72 -13.09 -15.07
CA MET A 1 9.71 -12.79 -14.00
C MET A 1 9.69 -11.35 -13.44
N GLY A 2 9.51 -10.28 -14.25
CA GLY A 2 9.55 -8.90 -13.71
C GLY A 2 8.39 -8.50 -12.79
N GLY A 3 7.20 -9.07 -12.97
CA GLY A 3 6.01 -8.72 -12.18
C GLY A 3 6.11 -9.07 -10.69
N ALA A 4 6.73 -10.21 -10.37
CA ALA A 4 6.92 -10.65 -8.99
C ALA A 4 7.90 -9.76 -8.22
N VAL A 5 9.00 -9.36 -8.87
CA VAL A 5 9.97 -8.42 -8.29
C VAL A 5 9.32 -7.06 -8.04
N ALA A 6 8.56 -6.55 -9.01
CA ALA A 6 7.81 -5.30 -8.84
C ALA A 6 6.78 -5.40 -7.69
N ALA A 7 6.07 -6.52 -7.58
CA ALA A 7 5.16 -6.78 -6.46
C ALA A 7 5.86 -6.77 -5.11
N LEU A 8 7.06 -7.36 -5.01
CA LEU A 8 7.83 -7.37 -3.78
C LEU A 8 8.31 -5.96 -3.40
N LEU A 9 8.86 -5.21 -4.36
CA LEU A 9 9.32 -3.84 -4.12
C LEU A 9 8.18 -2.92 -3.66
N VAL A 10 7.01 -3.06 -4.28
CA VAL A 10 5.81 -2.30 -3.90
C VAL A 10 5.27 -2.75 -2.54
N ALA A 11 5.30 -4.05 -2.23
CA ALA A 11 4.92 -4.55 -0.91
C ALA A 11 5.87 -4.06 0.20
N VAL A 12 7.15 -3.86 -0.11
CA VAL A 12 8.10 -3.25 0.85
C VAL A 12 7.81 -1.76 1.00
N SER A 13 7.47 -1.04 -0.06
CA SER A 13 7.18 0.39 0.03
C SER A 13 5.92 0.71 0.84
N THR A 14 4.94 -0.19 0.91
CA THR A 14 3.77 -0.02 1.79
C THR A 14 4.15 -0.05 3.28
N LEU A 15 5.30 -0.62 3.66
CA LEU A 15 5.76 -0.58 5.06
C LEU A 15 5.98 0.84 5.56
N VAL A 16 6.39 1.77 4.67
CA VAL A 16 6.52 3.20 5.01
C VAL A 16 5.17 3.75 5.47
N VAL A 17 4.08 3.39 4.79
CA VAL A 17 2.72 3.81 5.16
C VAL A 17 2.33 3.23 6.51
N GLN A 18 2.70 1.98 6.81
CA GLN A 18 2.41 1.36 8.10
C GLN A 18 3.17 2.03 9.25
N VAL A 19 4.47 2.30 9.07
CA VAL A 19 5.30 3.00 10.05
C VAL A 19 4.73 4.38 10.36
N LEU A 20 4.35 5.14 9.32
CA LEU A 20 3.71 6.44 9.48
C LEU A 20 2.34 6.34 10.16
N GLY A 21 1.50 5.39 9.75
CA GLY A 21 0.19 5.16 10.35
C GLY A 21 0.28 4.85 11.85
N VAL A 22 1.22 3.99 12.26
CA VAL A 22 1.46 3.68 13.67
C VAL A 22 2.00 4.89 14.42
N ALA A 23 3.00 5.59 13.88
CA ALA A 23 3.63 6.75 14.52
C ALA A 23 2.63 7.89 14.79
N LEU A 24 1.61 8.02 13.95
CA LEU A 24 0.58 9.06 14.03
C LEU A 24 -0.70 8.60 14.75
N GLY A 25 -0.76 7.36 15.23
CA GLY A 25 -1.96 6.78 15.84
C GLY A 25 -3.10 6.50 14.85
N LEU A 26 -2.85 6.54 13.55
CA LEU A 26 -3.80 6.33 12.46
C LEU A 26 -3.92 4.83 12.12
N TRP A 27 -4.34 4.02 13.09
CA TRP A 27 -4.41 2.55 12.96
C TRP A 27 -5.28 2.08 11.77
N PHE A 28 -6.33 2.83 11.42
CA PHE A 28 -7.19 2.54 10.28
C PHE A 28 -6.42 2.64 8.94
N PHE A 29 -5.46 3.55 8.85
CA PHE A 29 -4.63 3.74 7.66
C PHE A 29 -3.74 2.54 7.39
N VAL A 30 -3.26 1.89 8.46
CA VAL A 30 -2.47 0.65 8.41
C VAL A 30 -3.32 -0.49 7.84
N LEU A 31 -4.58 -0.63 8.26
CA LEU A 31 -5.48 -1.65 7.73
C LEU A 31 -5.78 -1.41 6.25
N PHE A 32 -6.24 -0.22 5.90
CA PHE A 32 -6.65 0.10 4.53
C PHE A 32 -5.50 0.01 3.52
N ALA A 33 -4.27 0.36 3.93
CA ALA A 33 -3.07 0.23 3.09
C ALA A 33 -2.75 -1.22 2.68
N ASN A 34 -3.19 -2.21 3.45
CA ASN A 34 -2.92 -3.62 3.16
C ASN A 34 -4.05 -4.31 2.38
N VAL A 35 -5.26 -3.72 2.33
CA VAL A 35 -6.43 -4.32 1.68
C VAL A 35 -6.18 -4.69 0.21
N PRO A 36 -5.64 -3.80 -0.66
CA PRO A 36 -5.42 -4.14 -2.07
C PRO A 36 -4.45 -5.31 -2.23
N GLY A 37 -3.35 -5.31 -1.47
CA GLY A 37 -2.33 -6.37 -1.51
C GLY A 37 -2.89 -7.73 -1.08
N ILE A 38 -3.69 -7.77 -0.02
CA ILE A 38 -4.33 -9.02 0.46
C ILE A 38 -5.33 -9.54 -0.56
N VAL A 39 -6.25 -8.71 -1.04
CA VAL A 39 -7.31 -9.12 -1.97
C VAL A 39 -6.71 -9.64 -3.29
N LEU A 40 -5.71 -8.93 -3.83
CA LEU A 40 -5.05 -9.33 -5.07
C LEU A 40 -4.14 -10.53 -4.89
N GLY A 41 -3.48 -10.67 -3.73
CA GLY A 41 -2.73 -11.86 -3.35
C GLY A 41 -3.61 -13.11 -3.27
N VAL A 42 -4.78 -13.01 -2.64
CA VAL A 42 -5.77 -14.10 -2.60
C VAL A 42 -6.23 -14.45 -4.02
N MET A 43 -6.54 -13.46 -4.86
CA MET A 43 -6.91 -13.70 -6.25
C MET A 43 -5.82 -14.44 -7.04
N ALA A 44 -4.55 -14.08 -6.85
CA ALA A 44 -3.44 -14.76 -7.50
C ALA A 44 -3.36 -16.24 -7.07
N LEU A 45 -3.57 -16.55 -5.78
CA LEU A 45 -3.57 -17.92 -5.26
C LEU A 45 -4.69 -18.78 -5.88
N THR A 46 -5.86 -18.19 -6.18
CA THR A 46 -6.96 -18.92 -6.85
C THR A 46 -6.66 -19.34 -8.29
N LYS A 47 -5.54 -18.89 -8.87
CA LYS A 47 -5.13 -19.22 -10.25
C LYS A 47 -4.10 -20.33 -10.33
N VAL A 48 -3.62 -20.85 -9.21
CA VAL A 48 -2.72 -22.02 -9.20
C VAL A 48 -3.51 -23.25 -9.70
N PRO A 49 -2.98 -24.02 -10.67
CA PRO A 49 -1.58 -24.08 -11.14
C PRO A 49 -1.26 -23.34 -12.45
N ASP A 50 -2.15 -22.51 -12.97
CA ASP A 50 -1.93 -21.76 -14.22
C ASP A 50 -0.91 -20.62 -14.01
N THR A 51 0.36 -20.92 -14.33
CA THR A 51 1.49 -20.00 -14.16
C THR A 51 1.30 -18.68 -14.92
N ASP A 52 0.72 -18.71 -16.11
CA ASP A 52 0.52 -17.51 -16.94
C ASP A 52 -0.55 -16.61 -16.32
N ALA A 53 -1.64 -17.21 -15.82
CA ALA A 53 -2.65 -16.49 -15.06
C ALA A 53 -2.06 -15.90 -13.77
N VAL A 54 -1.25 -16.66 -13.03
CA VAL A 54 -0.60 -16.17 -11.80
C VAL A 54 0.30 -14.97 -12.08
N GLU A 55 1.17 -15.00 -13.11
CA GLU A 55 2.05 -13.86 -13.43
C GLU A 55 1.23 -12.61 -13.81
N ARG A 56 0.10 -12.78 -14.52
CA ARG A 56 -0.80 -11.68 -14.87
C ARG A 56 -1.45 -11.05 -13.62
N TYR A 57 -1.93 -11.86 -12.68
CA TYR A 57 -2.52 -11.35 -11.45
C TYR A 57 -1.49 -10.71 -10.52
N ILE A 58 -0.26 -11.22 -10.47
CA ILE A 58 0.85 -10.57 -9.76
C ILE A 58 1.16 -9.19 -10.38
N ARG A 59 1.09 -9.06 -11.71
CA ARG A 59 1.23 -7.75 -12.38
C ARG A 59 0.14 -6.76 -11.96
N TYR A 60 -1.11 -7.20 -11.90
CA TYR A 60 -2.21 -6.38 -11.40
C TYR A 60 -2.07 -6.04 -9.92
N THR A 61 -1.51 -6.96 -9.14
CA THR A 61 -1.26 -6.77 -7.71
C THR A 61 -0.34 -5.58 -7.46
N TRP A 62 0.82 -5.54 -8.12
CA TRP A 62 1.79 -4.48 -7.87
C TRP A 62 1.35 -3.13 -8.42
N THR A 63 0.72 -3.07 -9.60
CA THR A 63 0.24 -1.80 -10.16
C THR A 63 -0.86 -1.18 -9.30
N CYS A 64 -1.80 -1.99 -8.83
CA CYS A 64 -2.86 -1.53 -7.93
C CYS A 64 -2.30 -1.10 -6.57
N THR A 65 -1.43 -1.91 -5.97
CA THR A 65 -0.81 -1.59 -4.68
C THR A 65 0.04 -0.32 -4.78
N PHE A 66 0.75 -0.12 -5.89
CA PHE A 66 1.54 1.09 -6.13
C PHE A 66 0.65 2.33 -6.28
N ALA A 67 -0.39 2.25 -7.12
CA ALA A 67 -1.33 3.35 -7.31
C ALA A 67 -2.04 3.74 -6.01
N TYR A 68 -2.45 2.74 -5.22
CA TYR A 68 -3.04 2.96 -3.91
C TYR A 68 -2.04 3.64 -2.96
N THR A 69 -0.81 3.14 -2.88
CA THR A 69 0.25 3.72 -2.03
C THR A 69 0.53 5.17 -2.40
N ALA A 70 0.64 5.46 -3.70
CA ALA A 70 0.84 6.82 -4.19
C ALA A 70 -0.32 7.75 -3.80
N PHE A 71 -1.56 7.28 -3.96
CA PHE A 71 -2.76 8.02 -3.56
C PHE A 71 -2.79 8.27 -2.04
N SER A 72 -2.47 7.26 -1.23
CA SER A 72 -2.36 7.38 0.22
C SER A 72 -1.33 8.42 0.64
N VAL A 73 -0.14 8.46 0.00
CA VAL A 73 0.89 9.46 0.29
C VAL A 73 0.40 10.87 -0.06
N VAL A 74 -0.26 11.05 -1.20
CA VAL A 74 -0.84 12.33 -1.62
C VAL A 74 -1.87 12.84 -0.60
N PHE A 75 -2.61 11.96 0.05
CA PHE A 75 -3.61 12.33 1.06
C PHE A 75 -2.99 12.53 2.46
N LEU A 76 -1.99 11.74 2.83
CA LEU A 76 -1.39 11.77 4.16
C LEU A 76 -0.45 12.97 4.34
N LEU A 77 0.23 13.42 3.29
CA LEU A 77 1.10 14.61 3.32
C LEU A 77 0.37 15.90 3.77
N PRO A 78 -0.78 16.28 3.17
CA PRO A 78 -1.56 17.44 3.62
C PRO A 78 -2.01 17.33 5.07
N VAL A 79 -2.48 16.15 5.50
CA VAL A 79 -2.90 15.91 6.89
C VAL A 79 -1.73 16.13 7.85
N MET A 80 -0.54 15.64 7.50
CA MET A 80 0.68 15.86 8.27
C MET A 80 1.09 17.33 8.34
N VAL A 81 1.02 18.05 7.22
CA VAL A 81 1.30 19.48 7.19
C VAL A 81 0.32 20.23 8.07
N ILE A 82 -0.98 19.97 7.96
CA ILE A 82 -2.00 20.63 8.79
C ILE A 82 -1.81 20.29 10.27
N ALA A 83 -1.59 19.02 10.61
CA ALA A 83 -1.35 18.60 11.99
C ALA A 83 -0.12 19.27 12.60
N SER A 84 1.00 19.33 11.84
CA SER A 84 2.20 20.03 12.30
C SER A 84 1.96 21.53 12.49
N MET A 85 1.24 22.19 11.57
CA MET A 85 0.88 23.60 11.72
C MET A 85 0.03 23.85 12.98
N LEU A 86 -0.95 22.98 13.27
CA LEU A 86 -1.77 23.07 14.49
C LEU A 86 -0.93 22.93 15.77
N LEU A 87 0.02 21.97 15.77
CA LEU A 87 0.95 21.79 16.89
C LEU A 87 1.87 23.00 17.08
N TYR A 88 2.39 23.59 15.99
CA TYR A 88 3.20 24.82 16.06
C TYR A 88 2.39 26.02 16.56
N LEU A 89 1.08 26.05 16.33
CA LEU A 89 0.17 27.11 16.78
C LEU A 89 -0.34 26.92 18.22
N GLY A 90 0.08 25.86 18.92
CA GLY A 90 -0.19 25.65 20.35
C GLY A 90 -1.59 25.13 20.68
N ALA A 91 -2.25 24.45 19.74
CA ALA A 91 -3.48 23.69 20.00
C ALA A 91 -3.20 22.36 20.74
#